data_AF-A0A022RP80-F1
#
_entry.id   AF-A0A022RP80-F1
#
_cell.length_a   1.000
_cell.length_b   1.000
_cell.length_c   1.000
_cell.angle_alpha   90.00
_cell.angle_beta   90.00
_cell.angle_gamma   90.00
#
_symmetry.space_group_name_H-M   'P 1'
#
loop_
_entity.id
_entity.type
_entity.pdbx_description
1 polymer ?
#
loop_
_entity_poly.entity_id
_entity_poly.type
_entity_poly.pdbx_seq_one_letter_code
_entity_poly.pdbx_strand_id
1 'polypeptide(L)'
;WLDKAAIVIPTQTLDEQWWRLCRVTRVEETKAVVRTIPVWLTFILCGVVSATPLTYFVAQLDHMNPKVGRVKVHIVVFIMPYIIFVNVCGRCYRKVTKSFSGSRLQMSSFVGIITSMIIGILCFITAAKVESRRLGVVRSHGLVDKPDETVPMNMFWLLPQFLLAGIFEGILKKSVVLFFKDNIPVFMEKFLPHLVDCVYGVGFMGNILSVHVLGKISERGGKMNWFQLDINQSRVDKYYWTLSWLMAVNLVMFVVAAISSTLSLGCKQVSRIAAAPMFGIAASMILAILCCITAAKVVVGYQTAQLHKA
;
A
#
# COMPACT_ATOMS: atom_id res chain seq x y z
N TRP A 1 -19.47 19.92 20.03
CA TRP A 1 -19.95 20.72 18.89
C TRP A 1 -21.03 19.98 18.11
N LEU A 2 -20.80 18.72 17.71
CA LEU A 2 -21.81 17.84 17.08
C LEU A 2 -23.11 17.67 17.90
N ASP A 3 -23.02 17.69 19.23
CA ASP A 3 -24.17 17.52 20.12
C ASP A 3 -25.24 18.62 19.96
N LYS A 4 -24.87 19.80 19.42
CA LYS A 4 -25.81 20.89 19.13
C LYS A 4 -26.79 20.57 18.00
N ALA A 5 -26.49 19.58 17.15
CA ALA A 5 -27.35 19.17 16.04
C ALA A 5 -28.55 18.30 16.48
N ALA A 6 -28.57 17.84 17.74
CA ALA A 6 -29.67 17.06 18.31
C ALA A 6 -30.60 17.86 19.23
N ILE A 7 -30.37 19.18 19.39
CA ILE A 7 -31.13 20.03 20.31
C ILE A 7 -32.28 20.71 19.56
N VAL A 8 -33.50 20.47 20.03
CA VAL A 8 -34.70 21.18 19.55
C VAL A 8 -34.72 22.59 20.14
N ILE A 9 -34.84 23.61 19.28
CA ILE A 9 -34.93 25.00 19.73
C ILE A 9 -36.41 25.34 19.91
N PRO A 10 -36.86 25.78 21.11
CA PRO A 10 -38.28 26.00 21.41
C PRO A 10 -38.97 27.06 20.57
N THR A 11 -38.21 27.95 19.93
CA THR A 11 -38.71 29.16 19.25
C THR A 11 -39.04 28.99 17.77
N GLN A 12 -38.82 27.80 17.16
CA GLN A 12 -39.06 27.56 15.73
C GLN A 12 -39.91 26.30 15.52
N THR A 13 -40.68 26.26 14.43
CA THR A 13 -41.47 25.08 14.07
C THR A 13 -40.59 23.95 13.54
N LEU A 14 -41.05 22.70 13.65
CA LEU A 14 -40.31 21.51 13.22
C LEU A 14 -39.96 21.53 11.71
N ASP A 15 -40.82 22.14 10.89
CA ASP A 15 -40.62 22.31 9.45
C ASP A 15 -39.57 23.36 9.09
N GLU A 16 -39.22 24.28 9.99
CA GLU A 16 -38.09 25.20 9.79
C GLU A 16 -36.75 24.57 10.20
N GLN A 17 -36.79 23.55 11.04
CA GLN A 17 -35.62 22.89 11.64
C GLN A 17 -35.20 21.58 10.96
N TRP A 18 -35.96 21.09 9.98
CA TRP A 18 -35.78 19.75 9.38
C TRP A 18 -34.36 19.48 8.81
N TRP A 19 -33.69 20.51 8.28
CA TRP A 19 -32.33 20.39 7.72
C TRP A 19 -31.23 20.44 8.79
N ARG A 20 -31.58 20.86 10.02
CA ARG A 20 -30.64 21.14 11.11
C ARG A 20 -30.77 20.15 12.26
N LEU A 21 -31.96 19.59 12.48
CA LEU A 21 -32.26 18.64 13.54
C LEU A 21 -31.92 17.22 13.10
N CYS A 22 -30.98 16.59 13.80
CA CYS A 22 -30.60 15.18 13.62
C CYS A 22 -30.99 14.37 14.85
N ARG A 23 -31.38 13.09 14.66
CA ARG A 23 -31.53 12.18 15.79
C ARG A 23 -30.21 12.05 16.55
N VAL A 24 -30.30 11.93 17.87
CA VAL A 24 -29.16 11.68 18.77
C VAL A 24 -28.32 10.49 18.26
N THR A 25 -28.97 9.42 17.80
CA THR A 25 -28.29 8.25 17.22
C THR A 25 -27.40 8.61 16.03
N ARG A 26 -27.86 9.46 15.11
CA ARG A 26 -27.08 9.90 13.94
C ARG A 26 -25.91 10.80 14.35
N VAL A 27 -26.09 11.61 15.40
CA VAL A 27 -25.02 12.44 15.97
C VAL A 27 -23.93 11.59 16.63
N GLU A 28 -24.33 10.57 17.40
CA GLU A 28 -23.41 9.62 18.04
C GLU A 28 -22.64 8.78 17.01
N GLU A 29 -23.32 8.26 15.98
CA GLU A 29 -22.69 7.56 14.84
C GLU A 29 -21.67 8.45 14.13
N THR A 30 -22.01 9.72 13.88
CA THR A 30 -21.09 10.68 13.24
C THR A 30 -19.89 10.97 14.14
N LYS A 31 -20.11 11.11 15.46
CA LYS A 31 -19.04 11.31 16.44
C LYS A 31 -18.08 10.12 16.50
N ALA A 32 -18.59 8.90 16.34
CA ALA A 32 -17.78 7.69 16.23
C ALA A 32 -16.92 7.71 14.96
N VAL A 33 -17.48 8.07 13.80
CA VAL A 33 -16.73 8.23 12.54
C VAL A 33 -15.63 9.29 12.69
N VAL A 34 -15.95 10.46 13.26
CA VAL A 34 -14.97 11.55 13.47
C VAL A 34 -13.82 11.11 14.36
N ARG A 35 -14.07 10.28 15.38
CA ARG A 35 -13.01 9.72 16.23
C ARG A 35 -12.06 8.77 15.49
N THR A 36 -12.48 8.21 14.35
CA THR A 36 -11.63 7.33 13.53
C THR A 36 -10.77 8.07 12.49
N ILE A 37 -11.00 9.38 12.29
CA ILE A 37 -10.22 10.21 11.35
C ILE A 37 -8.69 10.08 11.52
N PRO A 38 -8.11 10.06 12.73
CA PRO A 38 -6.67 9.90 12.90
C PRO A 38 -6.12 8.60 12.29
N VAL A 39 -6.91 7.52 12.35
CA VAL A 39 -6.55 6.24 11.72
C VAL A 39 -6.63 6.36 10.19
N TRP A 40 -7.61 7.11 9.67
CA TRP A 40 -7.79 7.29 8.23
C TRP A 40 -6.60 8.00 7.59
N LEU A 41 -5.95 8.92 8.32
CA LEU A 41 -4.74 9.60 7.85
C LEU A 41 -3.60 8.62 7.56
N THR A 42 -3.48 7.52 8.30
CA THR A 42 -2.47 6.49 8.06
C THR A 42 -2.70 5.73 6.75
N PHE A 43 -3.96 5.64 6.28
CA PHE A 43 -4.29 5.02 5.00
C PHE A 43 -3.93 5.90 3.81
N ILE A 44 -3.84 7.22 3.99
CA ILE A 44 -3.37 8.14 2.94
C ILE A 44 -1.92 7.78 2.57
N LEU A 45 -1.05 7.56 3.55
CA LEU A 45 0.33 7.13 3.33
C LEU A 45 0.42 5.76 2.65
N CYS A 46 -0.48 4.83 2.99
CA CYS A 46 -0.58 3.58 2.26
C CYS A 46 -0.98 3.80 0.78
N GLY A 47 -1.87 4.76 0.51
CA GLY A 47 -2.24 5.16 -0.84
C GLY A 47 -1.06 5.77 -1.61
N VAL A 48 -0.25 6.62 -0.97
CA VAL A 48 1.00 7.17 -1.56
C VAL A 48 1.89 6.05 -2.07
N VAL A 49 2.08 5.03 -1.24
CA VAL A 49 2.86 3.84 -1.55
C VAL A 49 2.23 3.06 -2.71
N SER A 50 0.91 2.84 -2.68
CA SER A 50 0.16 2.11 -3.72
C SER A 50 0.19 2.77 -5.10
N ALA A 51 0.51 4.06 -5.22
CA ALA A 51 0.68 4.72 -6.52
C ALA A 51 1.96 4.29 -7.27
N THR A 52 2.96 3.78 -6.53
CA THR A 52 4.33 3.57 -7.06
C THR A 52 4.45 2.42 -8.07
N PRO A 53 3.78 1.26 -7.90
CA PRO A 53 3.93 0.13 -8.82
C PRO A 53 3.47 0.40 -10.26
N LEU A 54 2.43 1.21 -10.47
CA LEU A 54 1.93 1.52 -11.82
C LEU A 54 2.60 2.75 -12.45
N THR A 55 3.51 3.40 -11.73
CA THR A 55 4.25 4.59 -12.19
C THR A 55 5.73 4.26 -12.33
N TYR A 56 6.48 4.32 -11.24
CA TYR A 56 7.93 4.13 -11.27
C TYR A 56 8.34 2.70 -11.64
N PHE A 57 7.63 1.66 -11.20
CA PHE A 57 8.03 0.29 -11.58
C PHE A 57 7.80 0.04 -13.07
N VAL A 58 6.75 0.63 -13.65
CA VAL A 58 6.49 0.56 -15.10
C VAL A 58 7.55 1.36 -15.87
N ALA A 59 7.93 2.55 -15.38
CA ALA A 59 8.98 3.35 -15.99
C ALA A 59 10.36 2.63 -15.97
N GLN A 60 10.67 1.91 -14.88
CA GLN A 60 11.85 1.04 -14.83
C GLN A 60 11.75 -0.11 -15.84
N LEU A 61 10.56 -0.68 -16.01
CA LEU A 61 10.32 -1.80 -16.91
C LEU A 61 10.57 -1.43 -18.38
N ASP A 62 10.22 -0.20 -18.77
CA ASP A 62 10.40 0.33 -20.12
C ASP A 62 11.88 0.49 -20.53
N HIS A 63 12.76 0.79 -19.56
CA HIS A 63 14.19 1.03 -19.82
C HIS A 63 15.08 -0.21 -19.62
N MET A 64 14.51 -1.37 -19.28
CA MET A 64 15.25 -2.63 -19.12
C MET A 64 15.13 -3.50 -20.36
N ASN A 65 16.05 -4.45 -20.51
CA ASN A 65 16.02 -5.38 -21.63
C ASN A 65 14.76 -6.26 -21.59
N PRO A 66 13.85 -6.15 -22.58
CA PRO A 66 12.60 -6.91 -22.65
C PRO A 66 12.76 -8.28 -23.31
N LYS A 67 13.97 -8.66 -23.75
CA LYS A 67 14.20 -9.89 -24.51
C LYS A 67 14.30 -11.10 -23.59
N VAL A 68 13.52 -12.13 -23.89
CA VAL A 68 13.61 -13.47 -23.28
C VAL A 68 14.02 -14.44 -24.38
N GLY A 69 15.32 -14.75 -24.43
CA GLY A 69 15.91 -15.43 -25.59
C GLY A 69 15.75 -14.56 -26.86
N ARG A 70 15.01 -15.07 -27.86
CA ARG A 70 14.76 -14.38 -29.14
C ARG A 70 13.50 -13.53 -29.17
N VAL A 71 12.63 -13.62 -28.15
CA VAL A 71 11.32 -12.95 -28.16
C VAL A 71 11.37 -11.65 -27.37
N LYS A 72 10.90 -10.55 -27.98
CA LYS A 72 10.69 -9.26 -27.29
C LYS A 72 9.36 -9.31 -26.54
N VAL A 73 9.40 -9.21 -25.21
CA VAL A 73 8.19 -9.23 -24.37
C VAL A 73 7.68 -7.81 -24.17
N HIS A 74 6.37 -7.62 -24.30
CA HIS A 74 5.74 -6.32 -24.07
C HIS A 74 5.49 -6.07 -22.58
N ILE A 75 5.59 -4.81 -22.14
CA ILE A 75 5.36 -4.35 -20.75
C ILE A 75 3.99 -4.81 -20.19
N VAL A 76 2.97 -4.93 -21.06
CA VAL A 76 1.61 -5.39 -20.72
C VAL A 76 1.63 -6.79 -20.08
N VAL A 77 2.61 -7.62 -20.42
CA VAL A 77 2.79 -8.97 -19.86
C VAL A 77 3.17 -8.93 -18.37
N PHE A 78 3.65 -7.81 -17.84
CA PHE A 78 3.87 -7.64 -16.40
C PHE A 78 2.69 -6.96 -15.70
N ILE A 79 2.08 -5.96 -16.34
CA ILE A 79 0.98 -5.18 -15.75
C ILE A 79 -0.27 -6.05 -15.56
N MET A 80 -0.66 -6.84 -16.56
CA MET A 80 -1.88 -7.65 -16.48
C MET A 80 -1.78 -8.73 -15.38
N PRO A 81 -0.71 -9.54 -15.29
CA PRO A 81 -0.55 -10.48 -14.19
C PRO A 81 -0.46 -9.81 -12.83
N TYR A 82 0.15 -8.62 -12.72
CA TYR A 82 0.15 -7.85 -11.47
C TYR A 82 -1.28 -7.55 -10.98
N ILE A 83 -2.14 -7.02 -11.85
CA ILE A 83 -3.54 -6.71 -11.50
C ILE A 83 -4.32 -7.99 -11.13
N ILE A 84 -4.12 -9.07 -11.89
CA ILE A 84 -4.73 -10.37 -11.58
C ILE A 84 -4.26 -10.86 -10.21
N PHE A 85 -2.96 -10.74 -9.93
CA PHE A 85 -2.35 -11.20 -8.69
C PHE A 85 -2.85 -10.42 -7.47
N VAL A 86 -2.97 -9.09 -7.56
CA VAL A 86 -3.63 -8.24 -6.53
C VAL A 86 -5.02 -8.78 -6.21
N ASN A 87 -5.83 -9.06 -7.24
CA ASN A 87 -7.18 -9.58 -7.10
C ASN A 87 -7.20 -10.99 -6.46
N VAL A 88 -6.28 -11.87 -6.85
CA VAL A 88 -6.14 -13.21 -6.28
C VAL A 88 -5.76 -13.14 -4.81
N CYS A 89 -4.73 -12.37 -4.45
CA CYS A 89 -4.31 -12.16 -3.06
C CYS A 89 -5.46 -11.61 -2.20
N GLY A 90 -6.19 -10.60 -2.69
CA GLY A 90 -7.35 -10.07 -1.98
C GLY A 90 -8.49 -11.08 -1.83
N ARG A 91 -8.72 -11.95 -2.82
CA ARG A 91 -9.71 -13.04 -2.72
C ARG A 91 -9.29 -14.11 -1.72
N CYS A 92 -8.02 -14.49 -1.71
CA CYS A 92 -7.46 -15.44 -0.74
C CYS A 92 -7.61 -14.91 0.68
N TYR A 93 -7.21 -13.65 0.91
CA TYR A 93 -7.40 -12.99 2.20
C TYR A 93 -8.86 -12.98 2.62
N ARG A 94 -9.79 -12.58 1.74
CA ARG A 94 -11.23 -12.59 2.04
C ARG A 94 -11.77 -13.98 2.39
N LYS A 95 -11.29 -15.03 1.74
CA LYS A 95 -11.71 -16.41 2.07
C LYS A 95 -11.27 -16.78 3.48
N VAL A 96 -10.04 -16.42 3.85
CA VAL A 96 -9.51 -16.61 5.21
C VAL A 96 -10.34 -15.79 6.21
N THR A 97 -10.61 -14.52 5.93
CA THR A 97 -11.37 -13.65 6.85
C THR A 97 -12.83 -14.08 7.02
N LYS A 98 -13.47 -14.65 5.99
CA LYS A 98 -14.84 -15.18 6.06
C LYS A 98 -15.02 -16.31 7.07
N SER A 99 -13.96 -17.07 7.34
CA SER A 99 -14.01 -18.13 8.36
C SER A 99 -14.08 -17.57 9.79
N PHE A 100 -13.82 -16.26 9.98
CA PHE A 100 -13.86 -15.59 11.26
C PHE A 100 -15.18 -14.82 11.39
N SER A 101 -15.91 -15.04 12.49
CA SER A 101 -17.16 -14.35 12.80
C SER A 101 -17.04 -13.51 14.08
N GLY A 102 -17.81 -12.42 14.14
CA GLY A 102 -17.90 -11.51 15.29
C GLY A 102 -16.63 -10.71 15.55
N SER A 103 -16.20 -10.62 16.81
CA SER A 103 -15.02 -9.87 17.26
C SER A 103 -13.70 -10.29 16.60
N ARG A 104 -13.63 -11.51 16.06
CA ARG A 104 -12.47 -12.00 15.30
C ARG A 104 -12.34 -11.34 13.92
N LEU A 105 -13.43 -10.83 13.35
CA LEU A 105 -13.41 -10.14 12.05
C LEU A 105 -12.76 -8.75 12.18
N GLN A 106 -13.14 -7.98 13.20
CA GLN A 106 -12.50 -6.70 13.53
C GLN A 106 -10.99 -6.87 13.75
N MET A 107 -10.60 -7.90 14.51
CA MET A 107 -9.19 -8.20 14.74
C MET A 107 -8.45 -8.61 13.46
N SER A 108 -9.11 -9.35 12.58
CA SER A 108 -8.56 -9.68 11.26
C SER A 108 -8.22 -8.42 10.46
N SER A 109 -9.06 -7.38 10.49
CA SER A 109 -8.82 -6.11 9.78
C SER A 109 -7.52 -5.43 10.22
N PHE A 110 -7.30 -5.30 11.53
CA PHE A 110 -6.07 -4.71 12.08
C PHE A 110 -4.83 -5.53 11.73
N VAL A 111 -4.89 -6.86 11.90
CA VAL A 111 -3.77 -7.75 11.56
C VAL A 111 -3.46 -7.70 10.07
N GLY A 112 -4.48 -7.65 9.21
CA GLY A 112 -4.32 -7.51 7.77
C GLY A 112 -3.64 -6.20 7.39
N ILE A 113 -4.05 -5.07 7.99
CA ILE A 113 -3.41 -3.76 7.76
C ILE A 113 -1.94 -3.81 8.18
N ILE A 114 -1.63 -4.26 9.40
CA ILE A 114 -0.24 -4.36 9.90
C ILE A 114 0.60 -5.26 9.00
N THR A 115 0.08 -6.43 8.63
CA THR A 115 0.76 -7.40 7.77
C THR A 115 1.04 -6.79 6.39
N SER A 116 0.07 -6.08 5.82
CA SER A 116 0.26 -5.38 4.55
C SER A 116 1.36 -4.31 4.67
N MET A 117 1.37 -3.49 5.72
CA MET A 117 2.39 -2.47 5.92
C MET A 117 3.80 -3.07 6.01
N ILE A 118 3.97 -4.19 6.73
CA ILE A 118 5.25 -4.93 6.80
C ILE A 118 5.68 -5.41 5.41
N ILE A 119 4.76 -6.00 4.64
CA ILE A 119 5.03 -6.46 3.27
C ILE A 119 5.38 -5.28 2.35
N GLY A 120 4.73 -4.13 2.52
CA GLY A 120 5.03 -2.89 1.80
C GLY A 120 6.44 -2.37 2.10
N ILE A 121 6.87 -2.41 3.38
CA ILE A 121 8.24 -2.06 3.77
C ILE A 121 9.25 -2.97 3.07
N LEU A 122 9.03 -4.30 3.12
CA LEU A 122 9.88 -5.27 2.44
C LEU A 122 9.90 -5.09 0.91
N CYS A 123 8.76 -4.71 0.33
CA CYS A 123 8.64 -4.38 -1.09
C CYS A 123 9.58 -3.25 -1.48
N PHE A 124 9.56 -2.12 -0.75
CA PHE A 124 10.43 -0.99 -1.08
C PHE A 124 11.89 -1.21 -0.74
N ILE A 125 12.21 -1.98 0.29
CA ILE A 125 13.61 -2.39 0.55
C ILE A 125 14.12 -3.22 -0.64
N THR A 126 13.31 -4.14 -1.14
CA THR A 126 13.64 -4.96 -2.31
C THR A 126 13.79 -4.06 -3.55
N ALA A 127 12.85 -3.15 -3.77
CA ALA A 127 12.89 -2.22 -4.91
C ALA A 127 14.11 -1.29 -4.86
N ALA A 128 14.45 -0.76 -3.69
CA ALA A 128 15.63 0.09 -3.51
C ALA A 128 16.93 -0.67 -3.82
N LYS A 129 17.03 -1.93 -3.41
CA LYS A 129 18.20 -2.78 -3.71
C LYS A 129 18.30 -3.12 -5.19
N VAL A 130 17.17 -3.47 -5.83
CA VAL A 130 17.11 -3.77 -7.27
C VAL A 130 17.46 -2.52 -8.08
N GLU A 131 16.96 -1.35 -7.69
CA GLU A 131 17.26 -0.09 -8.36
C GLU A 131 18.73 0.33 -8.17
N SER A 132 19.28 0.13 -6.97
CA SER A 132 20.71 0.37 -6.73
C SER A 132 21.59 -0.49 -7.63
N ARG A 133 21.19 -1.75 -7.87
CA ARG A 133 21.87 -2.65 -8.82
C ARG A 133 21.74 -2.13 -10.27
N ARG A 134 20.52 -1.76 -10.69
CA ARG A 134 20.26 -1.23 -12.04
C ARG A 134 21.09 0.01 -12.33
N LEU A 135 21.10 0.99 -11.42
CA LEU A 135 21.90 2.22 -11.53
C LEU A 135 23.41 1.94 -11.55
N GLY A 136 23.86 0.90 -10.85
CA GLY A 136 25.25 0.43 -10.93
C GLY A 136 25.62 -0.05 -12.34
N VAL A 137 24.75 -0.82 -12.99
CA VAL A 137 24.93 -1.31 -14.37
C VAL A 137 24.89 -0.14 -15.37
N VAL A 138 23.98 0.82 -15.18
CA VAL A 138 23.90 2.04 -16.00
C VAL A 138 25.23 2.81 -15.95
N ARG A 139 25.80 2.99 -14.76
CA ARG A 139 27.07 3.70 -14.59
C ARG A 139 28.25 2.93 -15.20
N SER A 140 28.32 1.61 -15.03
CA SER A 140 29.43 0.82 -15.56
C SER A 140 29.45 0.76 -17.09
N HIS A 141 28.30 0.92 -17.73
CA HIS A 141 28.17 0.93 -19.20
C HIS A 141 28.15 2.35 -19.79
N GLY A 142 28.31 3.40 -18.97
CA GLY A 142 28.27 4.79 -19.45
C GLY A 142 26.93 5.23 -20.03
N LEU A 143 25.83 4.60 -19.58
CA LEU A 143 24.47 4.82 -20.10
C LEU A 143 23.73 5.97 -19.42
N VAL A 144 24.43 6.79 -18.63
CA VAL A 144 23.82 7.88 -17.83
C VAL A 144 23.28 8.99 -18.74
N ASP A 145 23.99 9.33 -19.81
CA ASP A 145 23.64 10.42 -20.73
C ASP A 145 22.91 9.93 -21.99
N LYS A 146 22.51 8.65 -22.02
CA LYS A 146 21.87 8.01 -23.16
C LYS A 146 20.45 7.55 -22.80
N PRO A 147 19.43 8.39 -23.03
CA PRO A 147 18.05 8.10 -22.64
C PRO A 147 17.45 6.91 -23.39
N ASP A 148 17.76 6.77 -24.69
CA ASP A 148 17.13 5.77 -25.57
C ASP A 148 17.78 4.37 -25.52
N GLU A 149 18.90 4.21 -24.81
CA GLU A 149 19.59 2.93 -24.73
C GLU A 149 19.04 2.05 -23.59
N THR A 150 18.58 0.85 -23.96
CA THR A 150 18.08 -0.14 -22.99
C THR A 150 19.21 -0.61 -22.08
N VAL A 151 18.95 -0.60 -20.77
CA VAL A 151 19.89 -1.13 -19.78
C VAL A 151 20.04 -2.64 -20.00
N PRO A 152 21.28 -3.19 -20.07
CA PRO A 152 21.54 -4.61 -20.28
C PRO A 152 21.26 -5.43 -19.00
N MET A 153 20.10 -5.20 -18.39
CA MET A 153 19.59 -5.91 -17.23
C MET A 153 18.21 -6.46 -17.57
N ASN A 154 18.00 -7.74 -17.26
CA ASN A 154 16.75 -8.43 -17.59
C ASN A 154 15.58 -7.91 -16.73
N MET A 155 14.45 -7.64 -17.36
CA MET A 155 13.23 -7.15 -16.71
C MET A 155 12.72 -8.04 -15.55
N PHE A 156 13.00 -9.35 -15.56
CA PHE A 156 12.56 -10.26 -14.49
C PHE A 156 13.16 -9.95 -13.11
N TRP A 157 14.22 -9.14 -13.03
CA TRP A 157 14.74 -8.66 -11.76
C TRP A 157 13.74 -7.81 -10.96
N LEU A 158 12.72 -7.24 -11.62
CA LEU A 158 11.64 -6.51 -10.96
C LEU A 158 10.50 -7.42 -10.49
N LEU A 159 10.49 -8.69 -10.86
CA LEU A 159 9.44 -9.62 -10.46
C LEU A 159 9.24 -9.67 -8.92
N PRO A 160 10.30 -9.70 -8.08
CA PRO A 160 10.14 -9.74 -6.63
C PRO A 160 9.40 -8.51 -6.06
N GLN A 161 9.69 -7.30 -6.56
CA GLN A 161 9.01 -6.09 -6.10
C GLN A 161 7.55 -6.04 -6.58
N PHE A 162 7.24 -6.49 -7.80
CA PHE A 162 5.85 -6.58 -8.28
C PHE A 162 5.02 -7.59 -7.48
N LEU A 163 5.59 -8.75 -7.14
CA LEU A 163 4.92 -9.74 -6.30
C LEU A 163 4.64 -9.19 -4.90
N LEU A 164 5.64 -8.59 -4.23
CA LEU A 164 5.45 -8.02 -2.90
C LEU A 164 4.43 -6.87 -2.93
N ALA A 165 4.49 -6.00 -3.93
CA ALA A 165 3.51 -4.93 -4.13
C ALA A 165 2.08 -5.49 -4.32
N GLY A 166 1.94 -6.57 -5.09
CA GLY A 166 0.63 -7.18 -5.35
C GLY A 166 0.02 -7.81 -4.10
N ILE A 167 0.84 -8.48 -3.27
CA ILE A 167 0.40 -9.02 -1.98
C ILE A 167 -0.02 -7.87 -1.05
N PHE A 168 0.82 -6.84 -0.94
CA PHE A 168 0.55 -5.65 -0.14
C PHE A 168 -0.80 -5.02 -0.52
N GLU A 169 -1.00 -4.69 -1.80
CA GLU A 169 -2.21 -4.00 -2.26
C GLU A 169 -3.46 -4.87 -2.10
N GLY A 170 -3.35 -6.16 -2.41
CA GLY A 170 -4.46 -7.11 -2.29
C GLY A 170 -4.96 -7.27 -0.86
N ILE A 171 -4.06 -7.39 0.12
CA ILE A 171 -4.40 -7.50 1.54
C ILE A 171 -4.91 -6.16 2.07
N LEU A 172 -4.20 -5.07 1.79
CA LEU A 172 -4.52 -3.74 2.30
C LEU A 172 -5.94 -3.32 1.86
N LYS A 173 -6.25 -3.40 0.57
CA LYS A 173 -7.55 -2.95 0.03
C LYS A 173 -8.73 -3.66 0.71
N LYS A 174 -8.60 -4.96 0.98
CA LYS A 174 -9.64 -5.71 1.69
C LYS A 174 -9.69 -5.36 3.17
N SER A 175 -8.54 -5.26 3.83
CA SER A 175 -8.47 -4.96 5.27
C SER A 175 -9.01 -3.58 5.60
N VAL A 176 -8.73 -2.59 4.75
CA VAL A 176 -9.27 -1.22 4.86
C VAL A 176 -10.79 -1.22 4.69
N VAL A 177 -11.35 -1.91 3.68
CA VAL A 177 -12.80 -2.01 3.51
C VAL A 177 -13.47 -2.64 4.74
N LEU A 178 -12.90 -3.72 5.30
CA LEU A 178 -13.44 -4.31 6.52
C LEU A 178 -13.36 -3.33 7.70
N PHE A 179 -12.24 -2.62 7.85
CA PHE A 179 -12.08 -1.60 8.89
C PHE A 179 -13.15 -0.51 8.79
N PHE A 180 -13.37 0.06 7.61
CA PHE A 180 -14.40 1.09 7.46
C PHE A 180 -15.80 0.55 7.67
N LYS A 181 -16.09 -0.70 7.26
CA LYS A 181 -17.39 -1.35 7.47
C LYS A 181 -17.75 -1.41 8.95
N ASP A 182 -16.78 -1.64 9.83
CA ASP A 182 -17.01 -1.76 11.27
C ASP A 182 -17.17 -0.40 11.97
N ASN A 183 -16.77 0.70 11.33
CA ASN A 183 -16.73 2.04 11.95
C ASN A 183 -17.75 3.04 11.36
N ILE A 184 -18.40 2.70 10.25
CA ILE A 184 -19.35 3.55 9.54
C ILE A 184 -20.79 3.07 9.80
N PRO A 185 -21.78 3.98 9.95
CA PRO A 185 -23.17 3.59 10.17
C PRO A 185 -23.76 2.80 9.00
N VAL A 186 -24.72 1.91 9.31
CA VAL A 186 -25.31 0.95 8.35
C VAL A 186 -25.85 1.62 7.08
N PHE A 187 -26.42 2.83 7.19
CA PHE A 187 -26.96 3.53 6.02
C PHE A 187 -25.89 3.97 5.01
N MET A 188 -24.63 4.13 5.47
CA MET A 188 -23.49 4.55 4.65
C MET A 188 -22.70 3.37 4.08
N GLU A 189 -23.06 2.12 4.41
CA GLU A 189 -22.35 0.92 3.94
C GLU A 189 -22.32 0.83 2.40
N LYS A 190 -23.36 1.33 1.71
CA LYS A 190 -23.41 1.37 0.24
C LYS A 190 -22.34 2.28 -0.38
N PHE A 191 -21.91 3.33 0.35
CA PHE A 191 -20.91 4.30 -0.12
C PHE A 191 -19.48 3.92 0.26
N LEU A 192 -19.32 2.90 1.10
CA LEU A 192 -18.05 2.40 1.59
C LEU A 192 -16.97 2.17 0.52
N PRO A 193 -17.22 1.46 -0.61
CA PRO A 193 -16.18 1.25 -1.62
C PRO A 193 -15.71 2.57 -2.22
N HIS A 194 -16.63 3.50 -2.48
CA HIS A 194 -16.30 4.82 -3.00
C HIS A 194 -15.47 5.65 -2.02
N LEU A 195 -15.80 5.60 -0.72
CA LEU A 195 -15.02 6.27 0.31
C LEU A 195 -13.59 5.73 0.38
N VAL A 196 -13.42 4.41 0.28
CA VAL A 196 -12.07 3.81 0.23
C VAL A 196 -11.32 4.27 -1.00
N ASP A 197 -11.93 4.24 -2.18
CA ASP A 197 -11.29 4.71 -3.41
C ASP A 197 -10.94 6.21 -3.34
N CYS A 198 -11.76 7.04 -2.67
CA CYS A 198 -11.43 8.44 -2.39
C CYS A 198 -10.18 8.59 -1.51
N VAL A 199 -10.05 7.80 -0.45
CA VAL A 199 -8.86 7.82 0.43
C VAL A 199 -7.61 7.42 -0.34
N TYR A 200 -7.71 6.39 -1.20
CA TYR A 200 -6.63 6.02 -2.11
C TYR A 200 -6.30 7.15 -3.10
N GLY A 201 -7.31 7.81 -3.66
CA GLY A 201 -7.13 8.96 -4.56
C GLY A 201 -6.38 10.11 -3.89
N VAL A 202 -6.72 10.45 -2.64
CA VAL A 202 -5.97 11.44 -1.85
C VAL A 202 -4.54 10.98 -1.63
N GLY A 203 -4.32 9.69 -1.35
CA GLY A 203 -2.98 9.11 -1.27
C GLY A 203 -2.19 9.22 -2.58
N PHE A 204 -2.83 9.01 -3.73
CA PHE A 204 -2.17 9.15 -5.04
C PHE A 204 -1.78 10.61 -5.31
N MET A 205 -2.63 11.57 -4.97
CA MET A 205 -2.25 12.99 -4.99
C MET A 205 -1.09 13.29 -4.02
N GLY A 206 -1.10 12.65 -2.86
CA GLY A 206 0.00 12.72 -1.89
C GLY A 206 1.32 12.18 -2.44
N ASN A 207 1.30 11.19 -3.36
CA ASN A 207 2.51 10.70 -4.01
C ASN A 207 3.15 11.79 -4.88
N ILE A 208 2.35 12.52 -5.66
CA ILE A 208 2.83 13.66 -6.46
C ILE A 208 3.47 14.72 -5.56
N LEU A 209 2.81 15.04 -4.43
CA LEU A 209 3.36 15.98 -3.45
C LEU A 209 4.67 15.47 -2.84
N SER A 210 4.74 14.18 -2.50
CA SER A 210 5.94 13.53 -1.96
C SER A 210 7.12 13.66 -2.92
N VAL A 211 6.90 13.36 -4.21
CA VAL A 211 7.90 13.51 -5.27
C VAL A 211 8.35 14.97 -5.40
N HIS A 212 7.43 15.93 -5.39
CA HIS A 212 7.75 17.36 -5.49
C HIS A 212 8.59 17.84 -4.29
N VAL A 213 8.17 17.50 -3.07
CA VAL A 213 8.87 17.89 -1.83
C VAL A 213 10.25 17.26 -1.76
N LEU A 214 10.37 15.95 -2.03
CA LEU A 214 11.66 15.27 -2.02
C LEU A 214 12.58 15.74 -3.15
N GLY A 215 12.02 16.12 -4.31
CA GLY A 215 12.79 16.75 -5.37
C GLY A 215 13.39 18.09 -4.92
N LYS A 216 12.56 18.96 -4.33
CA LYS A 216 13.04 20.24 -3.77
C LYS A 216 14.04 20.07 -2.64
N ILE A 217 13.87 19.08 -1.77
CA ILE A 217 14.83 18.77 -0.70
C ILE A 217 16.14 18.26 -1.29
N SER A 218 16.07 17.43 -2.33
CA SER A 218 17.26 16.91 -3.00
C SER A 218 18.10 18.00 -3.67
N GLU A 219 17.46 19.02 -4.24
CA GLU A 219 18.14 20.14 -4.92
C GLU A 219 18.89 21.05 -3.94
N ARG A 220 18.56 20.98 -2.64
CA ARG A 220 19.23 21.83 -1.63
C ARG A 220 20.71 21.50 -1.54
N GLY A 221 21.53 22.55 -1.57
CA GLY A 221 22.99 22.45 -1.49
C GLY A 221 23.68 22.17 -2.83
N GLY A 222 23.07 22.57 -3.95
CA GLY A 222 23.68 22.49 -5.29
C GLY A 222 23.78 21.07 -5.85
N LYS A 223 23.07 20.12 -5.23
CA LYS A 223 23.01 18.73 -5.70
C LYS A 223 21.90 18.58 -6.74
N MET A 224 22.09 17.64 -7.66
CA MET A 224 21.10 17.35 -8.70
C MET A 224 19.81 16.78 -8.08
N ASN A 225 18.66 17.16 -8.64
CA ASN A 225 17.36 16.62 -8.23
C ASN A 225 17.34 15.09 -8.40
N TRP A 226 16.74 14.36 -7.45
CA TRP A 226 16.55 12.91 -7.57
C TRP A 226 15.62 12.54 -8.71
N PHE A 227 14.69 13.42 -9.11
CA PHE A 227 13.76 13.16 -10.20
C PHE A 227 14.17 13.98 -11.42
N GLN A 228 14.65 13.29 -12.45
CA GLN A 228 15.01 13.85 -13.75
C GLN A 228 14.00 13.39 -14.80
N LEU A 229 14.07 13.97 -16.00
CA LEU A 229 13.24 13.53 -17.13
C LEU A 229 13.53 12.06 -17.46
N ASP A 230 14.80 11.66 -17.39
CA ASP A 230 15.24 10.29 -17.62
C ASP A 230 15.37 9.49 -16.32
N ILE A 231 14.86 8.26 -16.35
CA ILE A 231 14.95 7.35 -15.19
C ILE A 231 16.37 6.86 -14.95
N ASN A 232 17.24 6.89 -15.96
CA ASN A 232 18.65 6.50 -15.84
C ASN A 232 19.49 7.52 -15.05
N GLN A 233 19.12 8.80 -15.12
CA GLN A 233 19.74 9.88 -14.35
C GLN A 233 19.09 10.09 -12.99
N SER A 234 17.83 9.67 -12.86
CA SER A 234 17.06 9.77 -11.63
C SER A 234 17.60 8.86 -10.52
N ARG A 235 17.52 9.34 -9.28
CA ARG A 235 17.88 8.63 -8.04
C ARG A 235 16.65 8.04 -7.37
N VAL A 236 15.94 7.20 -8.12
CA VAL A 236 14.74 6.49 -7.66
C VAL A 236 15.06 5.51 -6.52
N ASP A 237 16.31 5.04 -6.44
CA ASP A 237 16.84 4.24 -5.33
C ASP A 237 16.64 4.93 -3.98
N LYS A 238 16.97 6.22 -3.90
CA LYS A 238 16.80 7.03 -2.69
C LYS A 238 15.33 7.25 -2.37
N TYR A 239 14.50 7.46 -3.39
CA TYR A 239 13.06 7.59 -3.21
C TYR A 239 12.45 6.33 -2.58
N TYR A 240 12.82 5.13 -3.06
CA TYR A 240 12.34 3.88 -2.46
C TYR A 240 12.82 3.68 -1.02
N TRP A 241 14.05 4.08 -0.68
CA TRP A 241 14.49 4.10 0.71
C TRP A 241 13.65 5.04 1.58
N THR A 242 13.34 6.24 1.09
CA THR A 242 12.48 7.19 1.83
C THR A 242 11.05 6.66 2.01
N LEU A 243 10.47 6.03 0.99
CA LEU A 243 9.15 5.40 1.10
C LEU A 243 9.15 4.23 2.08
N SER A 244 10.21 3.44 2.13
CA SER A 244 10.37 2.37 3.12
C SER A 244 10.37 2.91 4.56
N TRP A 245 11.17 3.96 4.81
CA TRP A 245 11.22 4.62 6.11
C TRP A 245 9.89 5.26 6.48
N LEU A 246 9.25 5.96 5.54
CA LEU A 246 7.95 6.58 5.73
C LEU A 246 6.87 5.54 6.07
N MET A 247 6.91 4.37 5.41
CA MET A 247 5.99 3.27 5.70
C MET A 247 6.26 2.63 7.06
N ALA A 248 7.52 2.55 7.50
CA ALA A 248 7.88 2.09 8.84
C ALA A 248 7.38 3.04 9.94
N VAL A 249 7.55 4.35 9.74
CA VAL A 249 6.98 5.36 10.65
C VAL A 249 5.45 5.28 10.66
N ASN A 250 4.83 5.12 9.49
CA ASN A 250 3.37 4.97 9.38
C ASN A 250 2.86 3.73 10.13
N LEU A 251 3.59 2.62 10.09
CA LEU A 251 3.25 1.41 10.86
C LEU A 251 3.25 1.69 12.37
N VAL A 252 4.27 2.39 12.89
CA VAL A 252 4.32 2.77 14.31
C VAL A 252 3.16 3.69 14.67
N MET A 253 2.90 4.70 13.84
CA MET A 253 1.78 5.63 14.03
C MET A 253 0.42 4.92 14.03
N PHE A 254 0.23 3.95 13.12
CA PHE A 254 -0.99 3.14 13.06
C PHE A 254 -1.16 2.30 14.32
N VAL A 255 -0.10 1.64 14.81
CA VAL A 255 -0.16 0.83 16.03
C VAL A 255 -0.48 1.71 17.24
N VAL A 256 0.16 2.88 17.37
CA VAL A 256 -0.14 3.83 18.46
C VAL A 256 -1.57 4.34 18.38
N ALA A 257 -2.06 4.70 17.19
CA ALA A 257 -3.44 5.15 16.98
C ALA A 257 -4.47 4.03 17.26
N ALA A 258 -4.15 2.78 16.92
CA ALA A 258 -4.99 1.63 17.21
C ALA A 258 -5.06 1.35 18.73
N ILE A 259 -3.95 1.48 19.43
CA ILE A 259 -3.91 1.32 20.90
C ILE A 259 -4.69 2.45 21.59
N SER A 260 -4.48 3.70 21.17
CA SER A 260 -5.13 4.86 21.80
C SER A 260 -6.64 4.89 21.58
N SER A 261 -7.11 4.54 20.39
CA SER A 261 -8.55 4.39 20.09
C SER A 261 -9.18 3.28 20.93
N THR A 262 -8.47 2.18 21.16
CA THR A 262 -8.95 1.10 22.03
C THR A 262 -9.00 1.52 23.50
N LEU A 263 -8.00 2.28 23.98
CA LEU A 263 -7.95 2.79 25.35
C LEU A 263 -9.14 3.71 25.65
N SER A 264 -9.54 4.54 24.68
CA SER A 264 -10.71 5.43 24.78
C SER A 264 -12.06 4.69 24.77
N LEU A 265 -12.12 3.44 24.30
CA LEU A 265 -13.33 2.63 24.18
C LEU A 265 -13.50 1.60 25.31
N GLY A 266 -12.62 1.58 26.32
CA GLY A 266 -12.72 0.68 27.47
C GLY A 266 -12.68 -0.82 27.13
N CYS A 267 -12.29 -1.18 25.91
CA CYS A 267 -12.37 -2.55 25.42
C CYS A 267 -11.08 -3.32 25.73
N LYS A 268 -11.12 -4.20 26.75
CA LYS A 268 -10.01 -5.06 27.21
C LYS A 268 -9.42 -6.02 26.15
N GLN A 269 -10.01 -6.10 24.96
CA GLN A 269 -9.74 -7.14 23.96
C GLN A 269 -8.35 -7.03 23.29
N VAL A 270 -7.78 -5.82 23.15
CA VAL A 270 -6.50 -5.61 22.42
C VAL A 270 -5.26 -5.97 23.25
N SER A 271 -5.36 -5.98 24.58
CA SER A 271 -4.25 -6.38 25.46
C SER A 271 -3.75 -7.81 25.19
N ARG A 272 -4.61 -8.69 24.67
CA ARG A 272 -4.24 -10.06 24.26
C ARG A 272 -3.56 -10.14 22.88
N ILE A 273 -3.64 -9.09 22.05
CA ILE A 273 -3.02 -9.03 20.72
C ILE A 273 -1.50 -8.91 20.83
N ALA A 274 -1.01 -8.26 21.89
CA ALA A 274 0.41 -8.18 22.21
C ALA A 274 1.00 -9.54 22.67
N ALA A 275 0.17 -10.54 23.02
CA ALA A 275 0.65 -11.75 23.72
C ALA A 275 0.70 -13.06 22.90
N ALA A 276 -0.03 -13.24 21.77
CA ALA A 276 0.19 -14.29 20.73
C ALA A 276 -1.08 -14.52 19.85
N PRO A 277 -1.01 -15.06 18.60
CA PRO A 277 0.14 -15.39 17.76
C PRO A 277 0.11 -14.56 16.46
N MET A 278 0.49 -13.27 16.51
CA MET A 278 0.81 -12.52 15.27
C MET A 278 1.92 -13.22 14.47
N PHE A 279 2.84 -13.89 15.16
CA PHE A 279 3.89 -14.71 14.57
C PHE A 279 3.36 -15.93 13.79
N GLY A 280 2.25 -16.56 14.18
CA GLY A 280 1.77 -17.77 13.51
C GLY A 280 1.11 -17.51 12.16
N ILE A 281 0.33 -16.43 12.06
CA ILE A 281 -0.34 -16.02 10.81
C ILE A 281 0.65 -15.30 9.91
N ALA A 282 1.51 -14.44 10.47
CA ALA A 282 2.62 -13.86 9.72
C ALA A 282 3.59 -14.96 9.26
N ALA A 283 3.92 -15.97 10.08
CA ALA A 283 4.79 -17.07 9.66
C ALA A 283 4.13 -17.97 8.62
N SER A 284 2.83 -18.28 8.69
CA SER A 284 2.15 -19.07 7.65
C SER A 284 2.04 -18.30 6.34
N MET A 285 1.81 -16.98 6.39
CA MET A 285 1.89 -16.12 5.20
C MET A 285 3.32 -15.95 4.71
N ILE A 286 4.31 -15.78 5.57
CA ILE A 286 5.74 -15.72 5.23
C ILE A 286 6.22 -17.04 4.66
N LEU A 287 5.71 -18.19 5.13
CA LEU A 287 6.01 -19.52 4.60
C LEU A 287 5.35 -19.71 3.23
N ALA A 288 4.13 -19.21 3.03
CA ALA A 288 3.49 -19.16 1.71
C ALA A 288 4.24 -18.19 0.75
N ILE A 289 4.74 -17.06 1.25
CA ILE A 289 5.54 -16.09 0.52
C ILE A 289 6.93 -16.65 0.18
N LEU A 290 7.60 -17.33 1.12
CA LEU A 290 8.84 -18.06 0.91
C LEU A 290 8.65 -19.20 -0.06
N CYS A 291 7.51 -19.90 -0.01
CA CYS A 291 7.15 -20.93 -0.99
C CYS A 291 6.98 -20.32 -2.38
N CYS A 292 6.31 -19.17 -2.52
CA CYS A 292 6.21 -18.44 -3.78
C CYS A 292 7.55 -17.88 -4.27
N ILE A 293 8.41 -17.37 -3.38
CA ILE A 293 9.77 -16.90 -3.72
C ILE A 293 10.66 -18.07 -4.12
N THR A 294 10.53 -19.22 -3.46
CA THR A 294 11.27 -20.44 -3.79
C THR A 294 10.79 -21.01 -5.11
N ALA A 295 9.48 -21.01 -5.37
CA ALA A 295 8.92 -21.34 -6.67
C ALA A 295 9.41 -20.38 -7.76
N ALA A 296 9.48 -19.08 -7.49
CA ALA A 296 10.03 -18.10 -8.42
C ALA A 296 11.54 -18.30 -8.66
N LYS A 297 12.33 -18.62 -7.63
CA LYS A 297 13.75 -18.99 -7.76
C LYS A 297 13.93 -20.27 -8.55
N VAL A 298 13.04 -21.25 -8.39
CA VAL A 298 13.05 -22.50 -9.16
C VAL A 298 12.73 -22.23 -10.62
N VAL A 299 11.73 -21.38 -10.92
CA VAL A 299 11.40 -20.99 -12.30
C VAL A 299 12.54 -20.22 -12.95
N VAL A 300 13.14 -19.26 -12.25
CA VAL A 300 14.30 -18.48 -12.74
C VAL A 300 15.52 -19.38 -12.92
N GLY A 301 15.79 -20.29 -11.97
CA GLY A 301 16.88 -21.27 -12.03
C GLY A 301 16.72 -22.26 -13.19
N TYR A 302 15.49 -22.73 -13.43
CA TYR A 302 15.16 -23.61 -14.55
C TYR A 302 15.34 -22.90 -15.89
N GLN A 303 14.99 -21.62 -15.98
CA GLN A 303 15.17 -20.83 -17.20
C GLN A 303 16.64 -20.47 -17.46
N THR A 304 17.45 -20.17 -16.43
CA THR A 304 18.90 -19.99 -16.59
C THR A 304 19.62 -21.27 -17.02
N ALA A 305 19.13 -22.44 -16.58
CA ALA A 305 19.67 -23.72 -17.00
C ALA A 305 19.30 -24.08 -18.46
N GLN A 306 18.16 -23.61 -18.96
CA GLN A 306 17.77 -23.76 -20.37
C GLN A 306 18.53 -22.80 -21.28
N LEU A 307 18.83 -21.58 -20.83
CA LEU A 307 19.64 -20.61 -21.59
C LEU A 307 21.12 -21.00 -21.73
N HIS A 308 21.66 -21.83 -20.84
CA HIS A 308 23.03 -22.37 -20.95
C HIS A 308 23.14 -23.63 -21.82
N LYS A 309 22.00 -24.23 -22.21
CA LYS A 309 21.93 -25.43 -23.06
C LYS A 309 21.53 -25.13 -24.52
N ALA A 310 21.22 -23.87 -24.84
CA ALA A 310 20.88 -23.39 -26.19
C ALA A 310 21.96 -22.41 -26.67
#